data_AF-A0A914GDF7-F1
#
_entry.id   AF-A0A914GDF7-F1
#
_cell.length_a   1.000
_cell.length_b   1.000
_cell.length_c   1.000
_cell.angle_alpha   90.00
_cell.angle_beta   90.00
_cell.angle_gamma   90.00
#
_symmetry.space_group_name_H-M   'P 1'
#
loop_
_entity.id
_entity.type
_entity.pdbx_description
1 polymer ?
#
loop_
_entity_poly.entity_id
_entity_poly.type
_entity_poly.pdbx_seq_one_letter_code
_entity_poly.pdbx_strand_id
1 'polypeptide(L)'
;MFNLVTLPEIYNTIDKMDQLFYQAAVDLLMPNVFAPLSNMKYLTAIRNFVKQIVPTYKKALEKAPLEFLTLKVTAGKAFAHRMKRYTAIHHLSDAARAVLSHPKQVETMYNEFCQIDVASIQEQAGWVCECDPLLFNSIFNAFKENLKAARELEAW
;
A
#
# COMPACT_ATOMS: atom_id res chain seq x y z
N MET A 1 12.14 -35.45 2.12
CA MET A 1 10.93 -34.75 1.64
C MET A 1 11.23 -33.43 0.92
N PHE A 2 12.38 -32.77 1.15
CA PHE A 2 12.72 -31.49 0.49
C PHE A 2 13.75 -31.59 -0.65
N ASN A 3 14.10 -32.80 -1.11
CA ASN A 3 15.17 -32.98 -2.11
C ASN A 3 14.85 -32.36 -3.49
N LEU A 4 13.58 -32.09 -3.78
CA LEU A 4 13.19 -31.43 -5.04
C LEU A 4 13.39 -29.92 -4.98
N VAL A 5 13.29 -29.30 -3.80
CA VAL A 5 13.40 -27.83 -3.65
C VAL A 5 14.84 -27.34 -3.58
N THR A 6 15.82 -28.25 -3.70
CA THR A 6 17.23 -27.91 -3.93
C THR A 6 17.54 -27.72 -5.42
N LEU A 7 16.63 -28.11 -6.33
CA LEU A 7 16.80 -27.94 -7.76
C LEU A 7 16.45 -26.50 -8.16
N PRO A 8 17.33 -25.77 -8.87
CA PRO A 8 17.11 -24.39 -9.27
C PRO A 8 15.79 -24.13 -9.99
N GLU A 9 15.42 -25.03 -10.89
CA GLU A 9 14.21 -24.93 -11.71
C GLU A 9 12.96 -25.02 -10.85
N ILE A 10 12.97 -25.90 -9.84
CA ILE A 10 11.85 -26.13 -8.93
C ILE A 10 11.68 -24.92 -8.00
N TYR A 11 12.74 -24.43 -7.36
CA TYR A 11 12.60 -23.29 -6.47
C TYR A 11 12.17 -22.02 -7.23
N ASN A 12 12.72 -21.78 -8.44
CA ASN A 12 12.35 -20.63 -9.27
C ASN A 12 10.88 -20.71 -9.73
N THR A 13 10.39 -21.92 -10.04
CA THR A 13 8.98 -22.13 -10.39
C THR A 13 8.08 -21.83 -9.19
N ILE A 14 8.46 -22.31 -8.00
CA ILE A 14 7.71 -22.05 -6.75
C ILE A 14 7.68 -20.55 -6.46
N ASP A 15 8.80 -19.83 -6.60
CA ASP A 15 8.84 -18.38 -6.38
C ASP A 15 7.86 -17.63 -7.30
N LYS A 16 7.85 -17.97 -8.59
CA LYS A 16 6.89 -17.39 -9.55
C LYS A 16 5.44 -17.68 -9.17
N MET A 17 5.14 -18.92 -8.76
CA MET A 17 3.78 -19.29 -8.32
C MET A 17 3.37 -18.55 -7.05
N ASP A 18 4.29 -18.38 -6.11
CA ASP A 18 4.10 -17.58 -4.90
C ASP A 18 3.75 -16.13 -5.25
N GLN A 19 4.53 -15.49 -6.13
CA GLN A 19 4.28 -14.12 -6.56
C GLN A 19 2.90 -13.96 -7.20
N LEU A 20 2.51 -14.86 -8.11
CA LEU A 20 1.20 -14.86 -8.74
C LEU A 20 0.07 -15.06 -7.72
N PHE A 21 0.23 -16.01 -6.80
CA PHE A 21 -0.74 -16.28 -5.76
C PHE A 21 -0.92 -15.07 -4.83
N TYR A 22 0.17 -14.48 -4.36
CA TYR A 22 0.11 -13.30 -3.49
C TYR A 22 -0.48 -12.09 -4.21
N GLN A 23 -0.19 -11.90 -5.50
CA GLN A 23 -0.81 -10.84 -6.29
C GLN A 23 -2.33 -11.06 -6.39
N ALA A 24 -2.77 -12.27 -6.77
CA ALA A 24 -4.18 -12.61 -6.83
C ALA A 24 -4.89 -12.44 -5.47
N ALA A 25 -4.23 -12.80 -4.37
CA ALA A 25 -4.75 -12.59 -3.03
C ALA A 25 -4.89 -11.10 -2.69
N VAL A 26 -3.92 -10.26 -3.07
CA VAL A 26 -4.01 -8.80 -2.89
C VAL A 26 -5.19 -8.25 -3.67
N ASP A 27 -5.34 -8.62 -4.93
CA ASP A 27 -6.38 -8.09 -5.81
C ASP A 27 -7.78 -8.55 -5.36
N LEU A 28 -7.90 -9.78 -4.87
CA LEU A 28 -9.15 -10.31 -4.33
C LEU A 28 -9.53 -9.67 -2.99
N LEU A 29 -8.55 -9.51 -2.09
CA LEU A 29 -8.81 -9.09 -0.71
C LEU A 29 -8.85 -7.57 -0.54
N MET A 30 -8.15 -6.82 -1.40
CA MET A 30 -8.05 -5.36 -1.35
C MET A 30 -8.22 -4.75 -2.76
N PRO A 31 -9.35 -5.00 -3.45
CA PRO A 31 -9.55 -4.62 -4.85
C PRO A 31 -9.56 -3.10 -5.07
N ASN A 32 -9.98 -2.33 -4.07
CA ASN A 32 -9.90 -0.87 -4.10
C ASN A 32 -9.57 -0.35 -2.70
N VAL A 33 -8.36 0.19 -2.53
CA VAL A 33 -7.90 0.74 -1.26
C VAL A 33 -8.68 1.98 -0.84
N PHE A 34 -9.27 2.69 -1.81
CA PHE A 34 -10.11 3.88 -1.63
C PHE A 34 -11.60 3.58 -1.69
N ALA A 35 -12.06 2.33 -1.80
CA ALA A 35 -13.48 2.06 -1.60
C ALA A 35 -13.80 2.16 -0.10
N PRO A 36 -14.99 2.57 0.33
CA PRO A 36 -15.39 2.44 1.73
C PRO A 36 -15.58 0.95 2.05
N LEU A 37 -14.81 0.36 2.98
CA LEU A 37 -15.12 -0.98 3.47
C LEU A 37 -16.03 -0.87 4.68
N SER A 38 -17.26 -1.36 4.52
CA SER A 38 -18.25 -1.40 5.59
C SER A 38 -17.89 -2.37 6.74
N ASN A 39 -16.80 -3.15 6.62
CA ASN A 39 -16.49 -4.25 7.53
C ASN A 39 -15.10 -4.15 8.17
N MET A 40 -15.00 -3.42 9.28
CA MET A 40 -13.79 -3.35 10.11
C MET A 40 -13.29 -4.71 10.63
N LYS A 41 -14.17 -5.71 10.79
CA LYS A 41 -13.78 -7.07 11.19
C LYS A 41 -12.96 -7.74 10.10
N TYR A 42 -13.28 -7.48 8.83
CA TYR A 42 -12.56 -8.03 7.68
C TYR A 42 -11.10 -7.52 7.62
N LEU A 43 -10.89 -6.22 7.76
CA LEU A 43 -9.53 -5.63 7.81
C LEU A 43 -8.72 -6.15 9.00
N THR A 44 -9.38 -6.36 10.14
CA THR A 44 -8.74 -6.95 11.32
C THR A 44 -8.33 -8.40 11.07
N ALA A 45 -9.19 -9.18 10.40
CA ALA A 45 -8.89 -10.55 10.01
C ALA A 45 -7.72 -10.62 9.03
N ILE A 46 -7.68 -9.77 8.00
CA ILE A 46 -6.54 -9.63 7.08
C ILE A 46 -5.26 -9.32 7.85
N ARG A 47 -5.29 -8.32 8.73
CA ARG A 47 -4.12 -7.91 9.51
C ARG A 47 -3.60 -9.07 10.37
N ASN A 48 -4.49 -9.84 10.98
CA ASN A 48 -4.12 -10.98 11.81
C ASN A 48 -3.57 -12.14 10.97
N PHE A 49 -4.22 -12.49 9.86
CA PHE A 49 -3.73 -13.48 8.90
C PHE A 49 -2.30 -13.16 8.45
N VAL A 50 -2.08 -11.92 8.00
CA VAL A 50 -0.80 -11.44 7.50
C VAL A 50 0.31 -11.51 8.56
N LYS A 51 -0.01 -11.28 9.84
CA LYS A 51 0.96 -11.42 10.95
C LYS A 51 1.42 -12.88 11.14
N GLN A 52 0.60 -13.86 10.79
CA GLN A 52 0.89 -15.28 11.02
C GLN A 52 1.71 -15.92 9.88
N ILE A 53 1.80 -15.31 8.70
CA ILE A 53 2.44 -15.91 7.51
C ILE A 53 3.90 -16.31 7.78
N VAL A 54 4.72 -15.41 8.30
CA VAL A 54 6.15 -15.68 8.54
C VAL A 54 6.35 -16.74 9.64
N PRO A 55 5.70 -16.65 10.82
CA PRO A 55 5.72 -17.73 11.81
C PRO A 55 5.31 -19.08 11.22
N THR A 56 4.25 -19.13 10.42
CA THR A 56 3.75 -20.35 9.80
C THR A 56 4.78 -20.94 8.84
N TYR A 57 5.45 -20.12 8.00
CA TYR A 57 6.50 -20.61 7.11
C TYR A 57 7.70 -21.17 7.86
N LYS A 58 8.18 -20.45 8.88
CA LYS A 58 9.31 -20.92 9.70
C LYS A 58 9.01 -22.26 10.37
N LYS A 59 7.79 -22.45 10.86
CA LYS A 59 7.35 -23.71 11.49
C LYS A 59 7.15 -24.82 10.46
N ALA A 60 6.44 -24.56 9.37
CA ALA A 60 6.11 -25.57 8.36
C ALA A 60 7.33 -26.06 7.57
N LEU A 61 8.35 -25.19 7.42
CA LEU A 61 9.55 -25.45 6.64
C LEU A 61 10.80 -25.60 7.52
N GLU A 62 10.63 -25.95 8.81
CA GLU A 62 11.74 -26.05 9.78
C GLU A 62 12.85 -27.03 9.33
N LYS A 63 12.49 -28.06 8.54
CA LYS A 63 13.42 -29.07 8.01
C LYS A 63 13.78 -28.87 6.54
N ALA A 64 13.36 -27.76 5.94
CA ALA A 64 13.69 -27.43 4.56
C ALA A 64 15.11 -26.83 4.45
N PRO A 65 15.75 -26.89 3.27
CA PRO A 65 16.98 -26.15 3.00
C PRO A 65 16.82 -24.66 3.33
N LEU A 66 17.88 -24.06 3.88
CA LEU A 66 17.85 -22.68 4.36
C LEU A 66 17.52 -21.69 3.23
N GLU A 67 18.03 -21.95 2.04
CA GLU A 67 17.79 -21.15 0.84
C GLU A 67 16.30 -21.13 0.49
N PHE A 68 15.66 -22.30 0.51
CA PHE A 68 14.22 -22.42 0.24
C PHE A 68 13.37 -21.76 1.33
N LEU A 69 13.74 -21.94 2.60
CA LEU A 69 13.08 -21.25 3.71
C LEU A 69 13.20 -19.73 3.56
N THR A 70 14.39 -19.22 3.20
CA THR A 70 14.67 -17.79 3.04
C THR A 70 13.85 -17.20 1.91
N LEU A 71 13.73 -17.92 0.78
CA LEU A 71 12.88 -17.55 -0.35
C LEU A 71 11.42 -17.38 0.10
N LYS A 72 10.83 -18.42 0.71
CA LYS A 72 9.43 -18.40 1.17
C LYS A 72 9.18 -17.32 2.21
N VAL A 73 10.09 -17.13 3.16
CA VAL A 73 10.01 -16.07 4.18
C VAL A 73 10.08 -14.69 3.53
N THR A 74 10.95 -14.48 2.55
CA THR A 74 11.10 -13.20 1.85
C THR A 74 9.84 -12.85 1.07
N ALA A 75 9.32 -13.79 0.28
CA ALA A 75 8.10 -13.61 -0.49
C ALA A 75 6.89 -13.37 0.45
N GLY A 76 6.77 -14.15 1.52
CA GLY A 76 5.74 -13.95 2.54
C GLY A 76 5.83 -12.59 3.26
N LYS A 77 7.05 -12.09 3.55
CA LYS A 77 7.26 -10.74 4.10
C LYS A 77 6.83 -9.65 3.12
N ALA A 78 7.15 -9.79 1.84
CA ALA A 78 6.78 -8.82 0.80
C ALA A 78 5.25 -8.72 0.67
N PHE A 79 4.57 -9.86 0.55
CA PHE A 79 3.11 -9.91 0.56
C PHE A 79 2.52 -9.30 1.84
N ALA A 80 3.05 -9.68 3.00
CA ALA A 80 2.60 -9.17 4.28
C ALA A 80 2.75 -7.65 4.40
N HIS A 81 3.87 -7.11 3.92
CA HIS A 81 4.11 -5.68 3.90
C HIS A 81 3.12 -4.95 2.99
N ARG A 82 2.83 -5.50 1.80
CA ARG A 82 1.86 -4.91 0.86
C ARG A 82 0.46 -4.83 1.46
N MET A 83 -0.03 -5.93 2.04
CA MET A 83 -1.35 -5.97 2.68
C MET A 83 -1.46 -5.00 3.87
N LYS A 84 -0.39 -4.87 4.68
CA LYS A 84 -0.32 -3.89 5.77
C LYS A 84 -0.39 -2.45 5.24
N ARG A 85 0.35 -2.14 4.18
CA ARG A 85 0.30 -0.83 3.52
C ARG A 85 -1.10 -0.51 3.00
N TYR A 86 -1.75 -1.45 2.32
CA TYR A 86 -3.11 -1.25 1.80
C TYR A 86 -4.13 -1.09 2.92
N THR A 87 -4.00 -1.85 4.02
CA THR A 87 -4.84 -1.65 5.21
C THR A 87 -4.60 -0.25 5.81
N ALA A 88 -3.36 0.21 5.90
CA ALA A 88 -3.05 1.54 6.43
C ALA A 88 -3.59 2.67 5.55
N ILE A 89 -3.45 2.54 4.21
CA ILE A 89 -4.02 3.48 3.24
C ILE A 89 -5.54 3.54 3.37
N HIS A 90 -6.19 2.41 3.62
CA HIS A 90 -7.63 2.37 3.84
C HIS A 90 -8.05 3.16 5.08
N HIS A 91 -7.37 2.99 6.21
CA HIS A 91 -7.63 3.79 7.42
C HIS A 91 -7.38 5.29 7.18
N LEU A 92 -6.33 5.64 6.41
CA LEU A 92 -6.08 7.02 5.99
C LEU A 92 -7.21 7.54 5.11
N SER A 93 -7.75 6.71 4.22
CA SER A 93 -8.88 7.06 3.36
C SER A 93 -10.14 7.32 4.17
N ASP A 94 -10.42 6.53 5.20
CA ASP A 94 -11.54 6.78 6.13
C ASP A 94 -11.38 8.12 6.87
N ALA A 95 -10.17 8.42 7.36
CA ALA A 95 -9.89 9.70 8.01
C ALA A 95 -10.03 10.88 7.04
N ALA A 96 -9.55 10.72 5.80
CA ALA A 96 -9.68 11.74 4.76
C ALA A 96 -11.16 11.96 4.40
N ARG A 97 -11.96 10.91 4.22
CA ARG A 97 -13.41 11.05 4.00
C ARG A 97 -14.11 11.79 5.12
N ALA A 98 -13.76 11.51 6.37
CA ALA A 98 -14.34 12.22 7.51
C ALA A 98 -14.01 13.72 7.50
N VAL A 99 -12.86 14.13 6.98
CA VAL A 99 -12.53 15.55 6.77
C VAL A 99 -13.30 16.12 5.57
N LEU A 100 -13.28 15.41 4.45
CA LEU A 100 -13.89 15.85 3.19
C LEU A 100 -15.43 15.90 3.25
N SER A 101 -16.06 15.19 4.19
CA SER A 101 -17.50 15.28 4.42
C SER A 101 -17.96 16.59 5.08
N HIS A 102 -17.04 17.49 5.43
CA HIS A 102 -17.34 18.79 6.07
C HIS A 102 -17.02 19.96 5.14
N PRO A 103 -18.00 20.54 4.42
CA PRO A 103 -17.75 21.56 3.39
C PRO A 103 -16.98 22.79 3.89
N LYS A 104 -17.28 23.28 5.10
CA LYS A 104 -16.57 24.41 5.70
C LYS A 104 -15.09 24.09 5.95
N GLN A 105 -14.78 22.86 6.36
CA GLN A 105 -13.40 22.44 6.59
C GLN A 105 -12.64 22.35 5.26
N VAL A 106 -13.28 21.82 4.21
CA VAL A 106 -12.71 21.74 2.86
C VAL A 106 -12.44 23.15 2.28
N GLU A 107 -13.36 24.10 2.47
CA GLU A 107 -13.18 25.49 2.06
C GLU A 107 -11.98 26.15 2.76
N THR A 108 -11.86 25.95 4.08
CA THR A 108 -10.68 26.42 4.82
C THR A 108 -9.40 25.78 4.29
N MET A 109 -9.38 24.46 4.08
CA MET A 109 -8.22 23.76 3.52
C MET A 109 -7.82 24.31 2.16
N TYR A 110 -8.79 24.58 1.27
CA TYR A 110 -8.52 25.18 -0.03
C TYR A 110 -7.89 26.57 0.08
N ASN A 111 -8.46 27.43 0.93
CA ASN A 111 -7.97 28.78 1.14
C ASN A 111 -6.55 28.79 1.69
N GLU A 112 -6.27 27.97 2.70
CA GLU A 112 -4.92 27.79 3.27
C GLU A 112 -3.95 27.24 2.22
N PHE A 113 -4.36 26.23 1.44
CA PHE A 113 -3.54 25.65 0.38
C PHE A 113 -3.17 26.65 -0.71
N CYS A 114 -4.06 27.59 -1.03
CA CYS A 114 -3.79 28.65 -2.01
C CYS A 114 -2.77 29.69 -1.53
N GLN A 115 -2.50 29.80 -0.23
CA GLN A 115 -1.50 30.71 0.33
C GLN A 115 -0.08 30.10 0.36
N ILE A 116 0.06 28.82 0.00
CA ILE A 116 1.34 28.13 0.00
C ILE A 116 2.24 28.67 -1.12
N ASP A 117 3.49 29.01 -0.77
CA ASP A 117 4.54 29.32 -1.75
C ASP A 117 5.06 28.02 -2.39
N VAL A 118 4.38 27.61 -3.46
CA VAL A 118 4.66 26.40 -4.22
C VAL A 118 6.06 26.42 -4.84
N ALA A 119 6.53 27.59 -5.27
CA ALA A 119 7.84 27.74 -5.90
C ALA A 119 8.96 27.42 -4.90
N SER A 120 8.87 27.95 -3.67
CA SER A 120 9.84 27.67 -2.62
C SER A 120 9.85 26.18 -2.22
N ILE A 121 8.67 25.56 -2.06
CA ILE A 121 8.58 24.13 -1.72
C ILE A 121 9.13 23.26 -2.84
N GLN A 122 8.82 23.57 -4.09
CA GLN A 122 9.31 22.83 -5.25
C GLN A 122 10.83 22.89 -5.33
N GLU A 123 11.41 24.08 -5.12
CA GLU A 123 12.86 24.24 -5.11
C GLU A 123 13.48 23.34 -4.03
N GLN A 124 13.01 23.45 -2.78
CA GLN A 124 13.50 22.65 -1.66
C GLN A 124 13.34 21.14 -1.88
N ALA A 125 12.22 20.70 -2.46
CA ALA A 125 12.01 19.30 -2.81
C ALA A 125 12.99 18.82 -3.89
N GLY A 126 13.32 19.68 -4.86
CA GLY A 126 14.37 19.43 -5.84
C GLY A 126 15.74 19.24 -5.19
N TRP A 127 16.11 20.11 -4.25
CA TRP A 127 17.41 20.04 -3.54
C TRP A 127 17.53 18.81 -2.62
N VAL A 128 16.44 18.38 -1.98
CA VAL A 128 16.49 17.32 -0.95
C VAL A 128 16.29 15.93 -1.53
N CYS A 129 15.37 15.74 -2.48
CA CYS A 129 14.99 14.42 -2.97
C CYS A 129 14.95 14.30 -4.50
N GLU A 130 15.55 15.25 -5.22
CA GLU A 130 15.56 15.28 -6.70
C GLU A 130 14.15 15.15 -7.27
N CYS A 131 13.17 15.79 -6.60
CA CYS A 131 11.78 15.69 -6.98
C CYS A 131 11.56 16.26 -8.37
N ASP A 132 10.94 15.48 -9.27
CA ASP A 132 10.57 15.94 -10.61
C ASP A 132 9.60 17.14 -10.51
N PRO A 133 9.98 18.32 -11.01
CA PRO A 133 9.14 19.51 -10.99
C PRO A 133 7.77 19.31 -11.65
N LEU A 134 7.70 18.53 -12.72
CA LEU A 134 6.46 18.28 -13.46
C LEU A 134 5.51 17.39 -12.65
N LEU A 135 6.04 16.33 -12.04
CA LEU A 135 5.26 15.46 -11.16
C LEU A 135 4.77 16.24 -9.93
N PHE A 136 5.63 17.05 -9.31
CA PHE A 136 5.27 17.88 -8.16
C PHE A 136 4.11 18.83 -8.50
N ASN A 137 4.23 19.59 -9.60
CA ASN A 137 3.18 20.51 -10.04
C ASN A 137 1.89 19.77 -10.39
N SER A 138 1.99 18.58 -10.99
CA SER A 138 0.81 17.76 -11.32
C SER A 138 0.06 17.33 -10.04
N ILE A 139 0.77 16.84 -9.02
CA ILE A 139 0.18 16.44 -7.74
C ILE A 139 -0.42 17.65 -7.01
N PHE A 140 0.32 18.76 -6.95
CA PHE A 140 -0.12 19.97 -6.27
C PHE A 140 -1.41 20.53 -6.91
N ASN A 141 -1.43 20.65 -8.23
CA ASN A 141 -2.60 21.15 -8.96
C ASN A 141 -3.78 20.20 -8.87
N ALA A 142 -3.57 18.88 -8.94
CA ALA A 142 -4.65 17.90 -8.77
C ALA A 142 -5.30 18.05 -7.39
N PHE A 143 -4.51 18.15 -6.32
CA PHE A 143 -5.01 18.36 -4.96
C PHE A 143 -5.81 19.67 -4.84
N LYS A 144 -5.29 20.77 -5.41
CA LYS A 144 -5.96 22.07 -5.43
C LYS A 144 -7.33 22.01 -6.10
N GLU A 145 -7.40 21.42 -7.29
CA GLU A 145 -8.64 21.32 -8.05
C GLU A 145 -9.66 20.39 -7.37
N ASN A 146 -9.19 19.29 -6.76
CA ASN A 146 -10.05 18.39 -5.99
C ASN A 146 -10.65 19.08 -4.75
N LEU A 147 -9.87 19.88 -4.02
CA LEU A 147 -10.37 20.70 -2.91
C LEU A 147 -11.36 21.76 -3.36
N LYS A 148 -11.03 22.50 -4.43
CA LYS A 148 -11.87 23.56 -4.99
C LYS A 148 -13.24 23.05 -5.42
N ALA A 149 -13.27 21.87 -6.04
CA ALA A 149 -14.49 21.23 -6.50
C ALA A 149 -15.20 20.42 -5.41
N ALA A 150 -14.66 20.38 -4.18
CA ALA A 150 -15.17 19.58 -3.06
C ALA A 150 -15.47 18.12 -3.45
N ARG A 151 -14.57 17.51 -4.24
CA ARG A 151 -14.76 16.14 -4.73
C ARG A 151 -14.67 15.12 -3.62
N GLU A 152 -15.46 14.06 -3.72
CA GLU A 152 -15.29 12.86 -2.89
C GLU A 152 -13.92 12.23 -3.13
N LEU A 153 -13.35 11.60 -2.11
CA LEU A 153 -11.99 11.04 -2.13
C LEU A 153 -11.78 10.04 -3.28
N GLU A 154 -12.81 9.29 -3.64
CA GLU A 154 -12.82 8.30 -4.72
C GLU A 154 -12.56 8.92 -6.10
N ALA A 155 -12.76 10.23 -6.25
CA ALA A 155 -12.55 10.98 -7.49
C ALA A 155 -11.22 11.76 -7.51
N TRP A 156 -10.34 11.53 -6.54
CA TRP A 156 -9.06 12.25 -6.40
C TRP A 156 -7.93 11.66 -7.23
#